data_AF-A0A4U1JFK5-F1
#
_entry.id   AF-A0A4U1JFK5-F1
#
_cell.length_a   1.000
_cell.length_b   1.000
_cell.length_c   1.000
_cell.angle_alpha   90.00
_cell.angle_beta   90.00
_cell.angle_gamma   90.00
#
_symmetry.space_group_name_H-M   'P 1'
#
loop_
_entity.id
_entity.type
_entity.pdbx_description
1 polymer ?
#
loop_
_entity_poly.entity_id
_entity_poly.type
_entity_poly.pdbx_seq_one_letter_code
_entity_poly.pdbx_strand_id
1 'polypeptide(L)'
;MKRSSFWIAVFGLSALAFVTPARADVVGPPPDDCPEGTEGATCHGGPYCSPVECTSDAECGNGETCKDKPLCISTISCAGLLPPDANPMDYERTKVESQCPAGNECTQGATCKTQKVCVPAASSSGSASSSGSDGGCGCRLAQGAPLEASFGALALGALGAATFARRRQRAEAASRASRQRRA
;
A
#
# COMPACT_ATOMS: atom_id res chain seq x y z
N MET A 1 -13.41 30.19 -49.04
CA MET A 1 -12.42 30.14 -47.95
C MET A 1 -12.83 29.07 -46.93
N LYS A 2 -12.28 27.85 -47.02
CA LYS A 2 -12.53 26.70 -46.13
C LYS A 2 -11.17 26.03 -45.85
N ARG A 3 -10.41 26.51 -44.85
CA ARG A 3 -9.09 25.95 -44.49
C ARG A 3 -8.93 25.58 -43.00
N SER A 4 -9.94 25.80 -42.14
CA SER A 4 -9.80 25.60 -40.69
C SER A 4 -9.89 24.15 -40.20
N SER A 5 -10.55 23.24 -40.92
CA SER A 5 -10.80 21.88 -40.40
C SER A 5 -9.58 20.94 -40.47
N PHE A 6 -8.63 21.20 -41.38
CA PHE A 6 -7.46 20.33 -41.56
C PHE A 6 -6.44 20.48 -40.41
N TRP A 7 -6.28 21.69 -39.88
CA TRP A 7 -5.33 21.98 -38.79
C TRP A 7 -5.76 21.36 -37.46
N ILE A 8 -7.06 21.24 -37.18
CA ILE A 8 -7.56 20.64 -35.93
C ILE A 8 -7.23 19.14 -35.88
N ALA A 9 -7.31 18.43 -37.01
CA ALA A 9 -6.99 17.00 -37.07
C ALA A 9 -5.49 16.73 -36.85
N VAL A 10 -4.62 17.58 -37.41
CA VAL A 10 -3.16 17.44 -37.27
C VAL A 10 -2.71 17.73 -35.83
N PHE A 11 -3.19 18.81 -35.21
CA PHE A 11 -2.82 19.11 -33.82
C PHE A 11 -3.40 18.11 -32.81
N GLY A 12 -4.59 17.55 -33.08
CA GLY A 12 -5.17 16.51 -32.22
C GLY A 12 -4.38 15.20 -32.22
N LEU A 13 -3.80 14.81 -33.36
CA LEU A 13 -3.05 13.55 -33.49
C LEU A 13 -1.63 13.64 -32.89
N SER A 14 -0.97 14.80 -32.95
CA SER A 14 0.36 14.98 -32.36
C SER A 14 0.37 14.93 -30.83
N ALA A 15 -0.75 15.26 -30.16
CA ALA A 15 -0.82 15.23 -28.69
C ALA A 15 -0.74 13.80 -28.10
N LEU A 16 -1.08 12.77 -28.88
CA LEU A 16 -1.02 11.37 -28.44
C LEU A 16 0.40 10.77 -28.48
N ALA A 17 1.32 11.38 -29.23
CA ALA A 17 2.69 10.90 -29.37
C ALA A 17 3.61 11.27 -28.20
N PHE A 18 3.16 12.15 -27.28
CA PHE A 18 3.95 12.64 -26.15
C PHE A 18 3.43 12.18 -24.78
N VAL A 19 2.61 11.13 -24.73
CA VAL A 19 2.25 10.51 -23.45
C VAL A 19 3.45 9.68 -22.99
N THR A 20 4.40 10.31 -22.30
CA THR A 20 5.42 9.57 -21.56
C THR A 20 4.73 8.84 -20.42
N PRO A 21 5.08 7.56 -20.16
CA PRO A 21 4.55 6.86 -19.01
C PRO A 21 4.94 7.64 -17.75
N ALA A 22 3.94 8.16 -17.03
CA ALA A 22 4.16 8.68 -15.70
C ALA A 22 4.69 7.52 -14.84
N ARG A 23 5.96 7.60 -14.46
CA ARG A 23 6.54 6.69 -13.48
C ARG A 23 5.98 7.11 -12.13
N ALA A 24 4.86 6.50 -11.75
CA ALA A 24 4.48 6.48 -10.34
C ALA A 24 5.66 5.86 -9.59
N ASP A 25 5.99 6.44 -8.44
CA ASP A 25 6.99 5.89 -7.53
C ASP A 25 6.61 4.42 -7.22
N VAL A 26 7.33 3.48 -7.82
CA VAL A 26 7.06 2.05 -7.62
C VAL A 26 7.73 1.68 -6.31
N VAL A 27 6.97 1.79 -5.23
CA VAL A 27 7.36 1.25 -3.94
C VAL A 27 7.29 -0.28 -4.04
N GLY A 28 8.38 -0.96 -3.68
CA GLY A 28 8.44 -2.42 -3.65
C GLY A 28 7.42 -3.01 -2.67
N PRO A 29 7.11 -4.32 -2.77
CA PRO A 29 6.25 -4.98 -1.79
C PRO A 29 6.87 -4.91 -0.38
N PRO A 30 6.06 -5.01 0.69
CA PRO A 30 6.57 -5.10 2.05
C PRO A 30 7.54 -6.28 2.22
N PRO A 31 8.53 -6.17 3.13
CA PRO A 31 9.46 -7.27 3.39
C PRO A 31 8.74 -8.41 4.14
N ASP A 32 8.99 -9.65 3.73
CA ASP A 32 8.41 -10.84 4.38
C ASP A 32 9.21 -11.29 5.62
N ASP A 33 10.52 -11.03 5.64
CA ASP A 33 11.44 -11.49 6.69
C ASP A 33 11.65 -10.42 7.79
N CYS A 34 10.56 -10.04 8.45
CA CYS A 34 10.62 -9.06 9.53
C CYS A 34 10.96 -9.69 10.90
N PRO A 35 11.72 -8.98 11.77
CA PRO A 35 11.97 -9.43 13.14
C PRO A 35 10.68 -9.72 13.92
N GLU A 36 10.72 -10.67 14.85
CA GLU A 36 9.58 -11.00 15.71
C GLU A 36 9.04 -9.75 16.43
N GLY A 37 7.72 -9.54 16.39
CA GLY A 37 7.06 -8.35 16.93
C GLY A 37 6.96 -7.17 15.95
N THR A 38 7.25 -7.40 14.68
CA THR A 38 7.17 -6.41 13.62
C THR A 38 6.48 -6.99 12.39
N GLU A 39 5.95 -6.13 11.54
CA GLU A 39 5.29 -6.50 10.29
C GLU A 39 5.88 -5.75 9.10
N GLY A 40 5.83 -6.37 7.92
CA GLY A 40 6.26 -5.71 6.69
C GLY A 40 5.33 -4.56 6.33
N ALA A 41 5.90 -3.38 6.12
CA ALA A 41 5.20 -2.17 5.68
C ALA A 41 5.91 -1.53 4.48
N THR A 42 5.22 -0.60 3.82
CA THR A 42 5.76 0.18 2.69
C THR A 42 5.35 1.64 2.79
N CYS A 43 6.24 2.53 2.38
CA CYS A 43 5.94 3.95 2.19
C CYS A 43 6.84 4.56 1.11
N HIS A 44 6.79 5.88 0.90
CA HIS A 44 7.65 6.56 -0.07
C HIS A 44 9.16 6.35 0.16
N GLY A 45 9.58 6.12 1.41
CA GLY A 45 10.96 5.77 1.73
C GLY A 45 11.37 4.35 1.33
N GLY A 46 10.43 3.52 0.89
CA GLY A 46 10.64 2.13 0.53
C GLY A 46 9.96 1.13 1.49
N PRO A 47 10.18 -0.18 1.27
CA PRO A 47 9.76 -1.24 2.18
C PRO A 47 10.56 -1.22 3.49
N TYR A 48 9.90 -1.50 4.62
CA TYR A 48 10.50 -1.52 5.95
C TYR A 48 9.73 -2.43 6.92
N CYS A 49 10.32 -2.78 8.05
CA CYS A 49 9.61 -3.47 9.14
C CYS A 49 9.11 -2.46 10.17
N SER A 50 7.79 -2.44 10.38
CA SER A 50 7.10 -1.58 11.35
C SER A 50 6.83 -2.36 12.64
N PRO A 51 7.06 -1.78 13.84
CA PRO A 51 6.70 -2.46 15.08
C PRO A 51 5.18 -2.61 15.22
N VAL A 52 4.73 -3.78 15.71
CA VAL A 52 3.32 -4.00 16.08
C VAL A 52 3.17 -3.65 17.56
N GLU A 53 3.10 -2.35 17.84
CA GLU A 53 3.10 -1.81 19.21
C GLU A 53 1.84 -2.21 19.99
N CYS A 54 2.01 -2.41 21.30
CA CYS A 54 0.92 -2.75 22.20
C CYS A 54 1.14 -2.20 23.61
N THR A 55 0.06 -2.02 24.37
CA THR A 55 0.13 -1.73 25.80
C THR A 55 -0.32 -2.90 26.67
N SER A 56 -1.09 -3.84 26.10
CA SER A 56 -1.58 -5.04 26.78
C SER A 56 -1.85 -6.18 25.79
N ASP A 57 -1.92 -7.41 26.29
CA ASP A 57 -2.21 -8.62 25.48
C ASP A 57 -3.55 -8.53 24.72
N ALA A 58 -4.51 -7.75 25.23
CA ALA A 58 -5.83 -7.59 24.61
C ALA A 58 -5.80 -6.79 23.29
N GLU A 59 -4.74 -6.03 23.04
CA GLU A 59 -4.52 -5.31 21.77
C GLU A 59 -3.92 -6.21 20.69
N CYS A 60 -3.34 -7.34 21.09
CA CYS A 60 -2.71 -8.28 20.18
C CYS A 60 -3.73 -9.26 19.60
N GLY A 61 -3.63 -9.51 18.29
CA GLY A 61 -4.50 -10.43 17.57
C GLY A 61 -4.06 -11.89 17.72
N ASN A 62 -4.87 -12.84 17.24
CA ASN A 62 -4.43 -14.21 16.94
C ASN A 62 -3.74 -14.99 18.09
N GLY A 63 -4.06 -14.67 19.35
CA GLY A 63 -3.42 -15.32 20.51
C GLY A 63 -1.98 -14.90 20.76
N GLU A 64 -1.57 -13.75 20.22
CA GLU A 64 -0.30 -13.10 20.53
C GLU A 64 -0.31 -12.50 21.95
N THR A 65 0.88 -12.13 22.43
CA THR A 65 1.07 -11.52 23.75
C THR A 65 1.94 -10.27 23.61
N CYS A 66 1.64 -9.26 24.41
CA CYS A 66 2.34 -7.99 24.44
C CYS A 66 3.61 -8.11 25.30
N LYS A 67 4.78 -8.14 24.64
CA LYS A 67 6.06 -8.33 25.33
C LYS A 67 7.04 -7.21 25.06
N ASP A 68 7.86 -6.92 26.05
CA ASP A 68 9.02 -6.06 25.91
C ASP A 68 10.09 -6.77 25.06
N LYS A 69 10.42 -6.21 23.89
CA LYS A 69 11.47 -6.71 22.99
C LYS A 69 12.52 -5.62 22.76
N PRO A 70 13.82 -5.93 22.92
CA PRO A 70 14.88 -5.00 22.56
C PRO A 70 15.08 -5.02 21.04
N LEU A 71 14.77 -3.90 20.38
CA LEU A 71 14.83 -3.76 18.92
C LEU A 71 15.81 -2.66 18.50
N CYS A 72 16.57 -2.92 17.44
CA CYS A 72 17.40 -1.93 16.78
C CYS A 72 16.54 -1.05 15.88
N ILE A 73 16.35 0.19 16.31
CA ILE A 73 15.41 1.13 15.69
C ILE A 73 16.14 2.29 15.02
N SER A 74 15.75 2.56 13.79
CA SER A 74 16.11 3.74 12.99
C SER A 74 14.84 4.51 12.60
N THR A 75 14.99 5.67 11.97
CA THR A 75 13.87 6.40 11.35
C THR A 75 13.94 6.23 9.84
N ILE A 76 12.77 6.10 9.21
CA ILE A 76 12.61 6.16 7.76
C ILE A 76 11.70 7.33 7.42
N SER A 77 12.09 8.15 6.45
CA SER A 77 11.22 9.20 5.95
C SER A 77 10.22 8.62 4.96
N CYS A 78 8.95 8.68 5.31
CA CYS A 78 7.84 8.33 4.42
C CYS A 78 7.30 9.54 3.67
N ALA A 79 8.05 10.65 3.65
CA ALA A 79 7.71 11.83 2.88
C ALA A 79 7.78 11.54 1.38
N GLY A 80 6.68 11.75 0.68
CA GLY A 80 6.65 11.82 -0.78
C GLY A 80 6.90 13.24 -1.27
N LEU A 81 6.21 13.62 -2.35
CA LEU A 81 6.17 15.01 -2.78
C LEU A 81 5.36 15.84 -1.77
N LEU A 82 6.05 16.50 -0.85
CA LEU A 82 5.43 17.33 0.19
C LEU A 82 5.13 18.75 -0.34
N PRO A 83 4.04 19.38 0.13
CA PRO A 83 3.84 20.81 -0.11
C PRO A 83 4.91 21.62 0.65
N PRO A 84 5.24 22.85 0.20
CA PRO A 84 6.37 23.62 0.73
C PRO A 84 6.24 24.01 2.21
N ASP A 85 5.04 23.95 2.78
CA ASP A 85 4.72 24.25 4.16
C ASP A 85 4.63 23.01 5.07
N ALA A 86 4.72 21.80 4.52
CA ALA A 86 4.72 20.58 5.33
C ALA A 86 6.06 20.37 6.02
N ASN A 87 6.02 19.94 7.28
CA ASN A 87 7.18 19.53 8.03
C ASN A 87 7.56 18.07 7.69
N PRO A 88 8.78 17.79 7.18
CA PRO A 88 9.19 16.43 6.85
C PRO A 88 9.16 15.46 8.04
N MET A 89 9.35 15.96 9.27
CA MET A 89 9.41 15.13 10.48
C MET A 89 8.08 14.46 10.81
N ASP A 90 6.95 15.04 10.36
CA ASP A 90 5.61 14.46 10.59
C ASP A 90 5.40 13.15 9.79
N TYR A 91 6.26 12.91 8.80
CA TYR A 91 6.27 11.74 7.94
C TYR A 91 7.38 10.75 8.28
N GLU A 92 8.14 10.98 9.34
CA GLU A 92 9.05 9.95 9.83
C GLU A 92 8.28 8.80 10.45
N ARG A 93 8.77 7.59 10.21
CA ARG A 93 8.25 6.35 10.79
C ARG A 93 9.38 5.60 11.48
N THR A 94 9.02 4.89 12.53
CA THR A 94 9.91 3.95 13.21
C THR A 94 10.17 2.78 12.28
N LYS A 95 11.44 2.55 11.94
CA LYS A 95 11.89 1.37 11.20
C LYS A 95 12.66 0.46 12.14
N VAL A 96 12.33 -0.82 12.15
CA VAL A 96 13.08 -1.84 12.87
C VAL A 96 14.04 -2.53 11.91
N GLU A 97 15.33 -2.48 12.21
CA GLU A 97 16.38 -3.13 11.41
C GLU A 97 16.62 -4.58 11.85
N SER A 98 16.61 -4.83 13.17
CA SER A 98 16.89 -6.14 13.77
C SER A 98 16.50 -6.17 15.26
N GLN A 99 16.63 -7.34 15.89
CA GLN A 99 16.66 -7.43 17.36
C GLN A 99 18.02 -6.96 17.89
N CYS A 100 18.06 -6.38 19.08
CA CYS A 100 19.33 -5.96 19.66
C CYS A 100 20.22 -7.15 20.01
N PRO A 101 21.51 -7.14 19.62
CA PRO A 101 22.45 -8.15 20.07
C PRO A 101 22.80 -7.96 21.55
N ALA A 102 23.41 -9.00 22.15
CA ALA A 102 24.00 -8.91 23.48
C ALA A 102 25.07 -7.81 23.48
N GLY A 103 24.81 -6.72 24.20
CA GLY A 103 25.66 -5.51 24.19
C GLY A 103 24.96 -4.24 23.72
N ASN A 104 23.71 -4.32 23.24
CA ASN A 104 22.88 -3.17 22.83
C ASN A 104 23.47 -2.32 21.67
N GLU A 105 24.48 -2.84 20.96
CA GLU A 105 25.07 -2.17 19.80
C GLU A 105 24.32 -2.54 18.53
N CYS A 106 23.72 -1.55 17.88
CA CYS A 106 23.04 -1.74 16.60
C CYS A 106 23.91 -1.23 15.45
N THR A 107 23.76 -1.84 14.27
CA THR A 107 24.47 -1.41 13.07
C THR A 107 23.86 -0.14 12.47
N GLN A 108 24.67 0.63 11.74
CA GLN A 108 24.20 1.71 10.85
C GLN A 108 23.43 2.86 11.53
N GLY A 109 23.81 3.25 12.75
CA GLY A 109 23.21 4.40 13.44
C GLY A 109 21.82 4.13 14.01
N ALA A 110 21.32 2.90 13.93
CA ALA A 110 20.16 2.49 14.72
C ALA A 110 20.50 2.52 16.22
N THR A 111 19.48 2.73 17.05
CA THR A 111 19.60 2.72 18.50
C THR A 111 18.85 1.51 19.06
N CYS A 112 19.48 0.76 19.95
CA CYS A 112 18.78 -0.30 20.67
C CYS A 112 17.78 0.32 21.65
N LYS A 113 16.48 0.05 21.46
CA LYS A 113 15.41 0.45 22.38
C LYS A 113 14.49 -0.72 22.67
N THR A 114 14.06 -0.81 23.92
CA THR A 114 13.00 -1.74 24.33
C THR A 114 11.65 -1.17 23.90
N GLN A 115 10.88 -1.94 23.14
CA GLN A 115 9.50 -1.63 22.77
C GLN A 115 8.56 -2.74 23.22
N LYS A 116 7.33 -2.37 23.60
CA LYS A 116 6.25 -3.34 23.78
C LYS A 116 5.63 -3.66 22.43
N VAL A 117 5.76 -4.91 22.02
CA VAL A 117 5.26 -5.40 20.73
C VAL A 117 4.48 -6.69 20.87
N CYS A 118 3.49 -6.89 20.00
CA CYS A 118 2.74 -8.13 19.91
C CYS A 118 3.62 -9.21 19.31
N VAL A 119 3.88 -10.26 20.08
CA VAL A 119 4.63 -11.42 19.61
C VAL A 119 3.79 -12.68 19.70
N PRO A 120 3.97 -13.66 18.79
CA PRO A 120 3.34 -14.96 18.92
C PRO A 120 3.50 -15.48 20.34
N ALA A 121 2.39 -15.87 21.00
CA ALA A 121 2.50 -16.59 22.25
C ALA A 121 3.41 -17.78 21.96
N ALA A 122 4.58 -17.80 22.61
CA ALA A 122 5.60 -18.81 22.37
C ALA A 122 4.87 -20.14 22.33
N SER A 123 4.81 -20.74 21.12
CA SER A 123 4.12 -22.00 20.90
C SER A 123 4.62 -22.86 22.02
N SER A 124 3.72 -23.13 22.97
CA SER A 124 4.12 -23.81 24.16
C SER A 124 4.49 -25.17 23.65
N SER A 125 5.78 -25.40 23.39
CA SER A 125 6.35 -26.69 23.04
C SER A 125 6.28 -27.59 24.28
N GLY A 126 5.19 -27.50 25.04
CA GLY A 126 4.55 -28.67 25.58
C GLY A 126 4.36 -29.61 24.42
N SER A 127 5.35 -30.47 24.27
CA SER A 127 5.18 -31.86 23.92
C SER A 127 4.01 -32.40 24.75
N ALA A 128 2.79 -32.10 24.32
CA ALA A 128 1.66 -32.93 24.62
C ALA A 128 1.91 -34.20 23.83
N SER A 129 2.74 -35.06 24.41
CA SER A 129 2.82 -36.47 24.09
C SER A 129 1.43 -37.03 24.30
N SER A 130 0.57 -36.93 23.28
CA SER A 130 -0.65 -37.70 23.18
C SER A 130 -0.25 -39.14 22.93
N SER A 131 0.22 -39.77 23.99
CA SER A 131 0.34 -41.21 24.13
C SER A 131 -1.07 -41.80 24.00
N GLY A 132 -1.35 -42.39 22.84
CA GLY A 132 -2.43 -43.36 22.66
C GLY A 132 -3.72 -42.83 22.03
N SER A 133 -3.87 -43.02 20.72
CA SER A 133 -4.89 -43.95 20.21
C SER A 133 -4.80 -44.07 18.69
N ASP A 134 -4.96 -45.31 18.25
CA ASP A 134 -4.75 -45.86 16.93
C ASP A 134 -5.43 -45.15 15.75
N GLY A 135 -4.72 -45.12 14.62
CA GLY A 135 -5.26 -45.50 13.31
C GLY A 135 -6.26 -44.57 12.63
N GLY A 136 -5.78 -43.77 11.66
CA GLY A 136 -6.66 -43.15 10.67
C GLY A 136 -5.92 -42.41 9.55
N CYS A 137 -5.62 -43.08 8.44
CA CYS A 137 -5.17 -42.45 7.19
C CYS A 137 -6.33 -41.68 6.53
N GLY A 138 -6.41 -40.37 6.73
CA GLY A 138 -7.39 -39.50 6.07
C GLY A 138 -6.78 -38.72 4.91
N CYS A 139 -6.95 -39.21 3.68
CA CYS A 139 -6.62 -38.46 2.47
C CYS A 139 -7.56 -37.24 2.33
N ARG A 140 -7.03 -36.01 2.39
CA ARG A 140 -7.79 -34.82 1.98
C ARG A 140 -7.61 -34.57 0.49
N LEU A 141 -8.71 -34.70 -0.24
CA LEU A 141 -8.88 -34.26 -1.62
C LEU A 141 -8.80 -32.72 -1.69
N ALA A 142 -7.89 -32.21 -2.50
CA ALA A 142 -7.83 -30.81 -2.87
C ALA A 142 -9.04 -30.46 -3.76
N GLN A 143 -9.89 -29.54 -3.31
CA GLN A 143 -10.93 -28.95 -4.15
C GLN A 143 -10.28 -27.90 -5.08
N GLY A 144 -10.36 -28.16 -6.38
CA GLY A 144 -9.84 -27.29 -7.43
C GLY A 144 -10.56 -25.95 -7.49
N ALA A 145 -9.78 -24.89 -7.67
CA ALA A 145 -10.30 -23.56 -7.99
C ALA A 145 -10.61 -23.47 -9.49
N PRO A 146 -11.76 -22.89 -9.89
CA PRO A 146 -12.08 -22.64 -11.29
C PRO A 146 -11.25 -21.47 -11.85
N LEU A 147 -10.62 -21.72 -13.00
CA LEU A 147 -10.04 -20.73 -13.90
C LEU A 147 -11.17 -19.93 -14.58
N GLU A 148 -11.62 -18.84 -13.96
CA GLU A 148 -12.49 -17.87 -14.62
C GLU A 148 -11.62 -16.80 -15.32
N ALA A 149 -11.35 -17.09 -16.60
CA ALA A 149 -10.80 -16.15 -17.56
C ALA A 149 -11.79 -15.01 -17.82
N SER A 150 -11.54 -13.83 -17.25
CA SER A 150 -12.38 -12.65 -17.47
C SER A 150 -11.83 -11.79 -18.61
N PHE A 151 -12.35 -12.01 -19.81
CA PHE A 151 -12.30 -11.11 -20.95
C PHE A 151 -13.04 -9.79 -20.62
N GLY A 152 -12.34 -8.79 -20.10
CA GLY A 152 -12.95 -7.55 -19.59
C GLY A 152 -12.32 -6.26 -20.09
N ALA A 153 -11.77 -6.20 -21.31
CA ALA A 153 -10.98 -5.06 -21.78
C ALA A 153 -11.62 -4.16 -22.87
N LEU A 154 -12.91 -4.33 -23.23
CA LEU A 154 -13.49 -3.57 -24.37
C LEU A 154 -14.75 -2.73 -24.08
N ALA A 155 -15.18 -2.57 -22.82
CA ALA A 155 -16.40 -1.81 -22.50
C ALA A 155 -16.19 -0.37 -21.97
N LEU A 156 -14.97 0.01 -21.54
CA LEU A 156 -14.74 1.31 -20.89
C LEU A 156 -14.55 2.50 -21.85
N GLY A 157 -14.35 2.25 -23.15
CA GLY A 157 -14.18 3.33 -24.14
C GLY A 157 -15.46 4.13 -24.44
N ALA A 158 -16.65 3.51 -24.36
CA ALA A 158 -17.90 4.15 -24.74
C ALA A 158 -18.48 5.08 -23.66
N LEU A 159 -18.24 4.80 -22.37
CA LEU A 159 -18.75 5.61 -21.26
C LEU A 159 -17.99 6.94 -21.10
N GLY A 160 -16.69 6.98 -21.43
CA GLY A 160 -15.89 8.20 -21.40
C GLY A 160 -16.40 9.28 -22.37
N ALA A 161 -16.72 8.90 -23.61
CA ALA A 161 -17.20 9.83 -24.64
C ALA A 161 -18.56 10.47 -24.27
N ALA A 162 -19.45 9.70 -23.64
CA ALA A 162 -20.77 10.18 -23.23
C ALA A 162 -20.72 11.25 -22.12
N THR A 163 -19.78 11.13 -21.18
CA THR A 163 -19.64 12.11 -20.09
C THR A 163 -19.05 13.44 -20.57
N PHE A 164 -18.11 13.40 -21.52
CA PHE A 164 -17.52 14.61 -22.10
C PHE A 164 -18.53 15.41 -22.94
N ALA A 165 -19.38 14.72 -23.73
CA ALA A 165 -20.45 15.36 -24.49
C ALA A 165 -21.48 16.07 -23.59
N ARG A 166 -21.87 15.46 -22.46
CA ARG A 166 -22.81 16.07 -21.50
C ARG A 166 -22.24 17.31 -20.80
N ARG A 167 -20.93 17.35 -20.50
CA ARG A 167 -20.30 18.54 -19.90
C ARG A 167 -20.33 19.74 -20.84
N ARG A 168 -20.08 19.51 -22.13
CA ARG A 168 -20.09 20.59 -23.14
C ARG A 168 -21.49 21.20 -23.31
N GLN A 169 -22.53 20.37 -23.35
CA GLN A 169 -23.92 20.85 -23.44
C GLN A 169 -24.33 21.73 -22.25
N ARG A 170 -23.88 21.40 -21.03
CA ARG A 170 -24.17 22.22 -19.83
C ARG A 170 -23.50 23.59 -19.87
N ALA A 171 -22.26 23.67 -20.37
CA ALA A 171 -21.56 24.94 -20.51
C ALA A 171 -22.26 25.86 -21.53
N GLU A 172 -22.74 25.30 -22.65
CA GLU A 172 -23.48 26.08 -23.66
C GLU A 172 -24.82 26.58 -23.11
N ALA A 173 -25.56 25.76 -22.36
CA ALA A 173 -26.82 26.16 -21.73
C ALA A 173 -26.61 27.31 -20.72
N ALA A 174 -25.59 27.24 -19.88
CA ALA A 174 -25.24 28.31 -18.94
C ALA A 174 -24.90 29.63 -19.66
N SER A 175 -24.21 29.56 -20.80
CA SER A 175 -23.85 30.73 -21.60
C SER A 175 -25.03 31.40 -22.31
N ARG A 176 -26.12 30.67 -22.60
CA ARG A 176 -27.36 31.23 -23.16
C ARG A 176 -28.19 31.92 -22.09
N ALA A 177 -28.31 31.30 -20.92
CA ALA A 177 -29.03 31.86 -19.78
C ALA A 177 -28.43 33.21 -19.32
N SER A 178 -27.11 33.37 -19.38
CA SER A 178 -26.46 34.64 -19.01
C SER A 178 -26.71 35.77 -20.01
N ARG A 179 -26.87 35.48 -21.30
CA ARG A 179 -27.21 36.49 -22.33
C ARG A 179 -28.65 36.98 -22.20
N GLN A 180 -29.59 36.08 -21.89
CA GLN A 180 -31.00 36.44 -21.71
C GLN A 180 -31.24 37.36 -20.50
N ARG A 181 -30.36 37.37 -19.49
CA ARG A 181 -30.45 38.29 -18.36
C ARG A 181 -29.89 39.70 -18.61
N ARG A 182 -29.20 39.90 -19.75
CA ARG A 182 -28.57 41.18 -20.11
C ARG A 182 -29.32 41.95 -21.21
N ALA A 183 -30.36 41.35 -21.78
CA ALA A 183 -31.30 41.99 -22.69
C ALA A 183 -32.55 42.38 -21.90
#